data_AF-A0A6V8MZ13-F1
#
_entry.id   AF-A0A6V8MZ13-F1
#
_cell.length_a   1.000
_cell.length_b   1.000
_cell.length_c   1.000
_cell.angle_alpha   90.00
_cell.angle_beta   90.00
_cell.angle_gamma   90.00
#
_symmetry.space_group_name_H-M   'P 1'
#
loop_
_entity.id
_entity.type
_entity.pdbx_description
1 polymer ?
#
loop_
_entity_poly.entity_id
_entity_poly.type
_entity_poly.pdbx_seq_one_letter_code
_entity_poly.pdbx_strand_id
1 'polypeptide(L)'
;MQNTLIVVAHGIGNAAEDFCQSWESAIRQNTDLTNVTVKGLFWEEVLQKVEDKYDVVSGAMADVVGMCGFTDLQKWVGNDSWKVFRDYMMDVLVYVGLPDMWLMIQDECALKLEALRRDANGKEVFKEADTILVGHSLGAAMLPHLVWREFAETGTVPYRGMILLASPLGFESPIRNVCKDFLQRMGEYFDWDRLTTLSMFARMWNMLGKDKLRFICNENDIVCSDVKFQVAPGKLVDLIPLRQGFTPAEIKVLNTEHPGCVEFISFGTRDPGKIAENHDVLTYLKQPQFSSALSAMLGKGA
;
A
#
# COMPACT_ATOMS: atom_id res chain seq x y z
N MET A 1 -29.87 -2.76 9.11
CA MET A 1 -28.68 -1.93 8.78
C MET A 1 -27.68 -2.86 8.12
N GLN A 2 -26.98 -2.41 7.07
CA GLN A 2 -26.03 -3.25 6.35
C GLN A 2 -24.70 -3.26 7.11
N ASN A 3 -24.30 -4.44 7.60
CA ASN A 3 -23.01 -4.61 8.27
C ASN A 3 -21.90 -4.37 7.24
N THR A 4 -20.87 -3.60 7.63
CA THR A 4 -19.72 -3.31 6.77
C THR A 4 -18.49 -3.98 7.35
N LEU A 5 -17.71 -4.64 6.50
CA LEU A 5 -16.39 -5.15 6.87
C LEU A 5 -15.33 -4.16 6.39
N ILE A 6 -14.44 -3.73 7.28
CA ILE A 6 -13.20 -3.04 6.91
C ILE A 6 -12.08 -4.05 7.10
N VAL A 7 -11.36 -4.35 6.02
CA VAL A 7 -10.15 -5.17 6.08
C VAL A 7 -8.94 -4.26 6.04
N VAL A 8 -8.15 -4.28 7.12
CA VAL A 8 -6.93 -3.48 7.25
C VAL A 8 -5.70 -4.36 6.97
N ALA A 9 -4.78 -3.85 6.16
CA ALA A 9 -3.62 -4.56 5.65
C ALA A 9 -2.35 -3.70 5.83
N HIS A 10 -1.25 -4.26 6.30
CA HIS A 10 0.00 -3.52 6.59
C HIS A 10 1.24 -4.29 6.14
N GLY A 11 2.33 -3.59 5.79
CA GLY A 11 3.59 -4.19 5.32
C GLY A 11 4.28 -5.11 6.33
N ILE A 12 4.66 -4.59 7.50
CA ILE A 12 5.13 -5.34 8.69
C ILE A 12 4.84 -4.53 9.97
N GLY A 13 4.37 -5.17 11.05
CA GLY A 13 4.24 -4.55 12.38
C GLY A 13 3.33 -5.34 13.32
N ASN A 14 3.92 -6.00 14.32
CA ASN A 14 3.30 -6.85 15.35
C ASN A 14 2.09 -7.68 14.91
N ALA A 15 2.37 -8.95 14.61
CA ALA A 15 1.37 -10.00 14.53
C ALA A 15 0.48 -10.01 15.79
N ALA A 16 -0.77 -9.58 15.57
CA ALA A 16 -1.97 -10.13 16.18
C ALA A 16 -2.50 -9.68 17.56
N GLU A 17 -1.82 -8.93 18.43
CA GLU A 17 -2.50 -8.54 19.69
C GLU A 17 -3.36 -7.27 19.58
N ASP A 18 -2.82 -6.17 19.03
CA ASP A 18 -3.53 -4.89 19.03
C ASP A 18 -3.68 -4.23 17.65
N PHE A 19 -3.28 -4.87 16.55
CA PHE A 19 -3.32 -4.24 15.22
C PHE A 19 -4.74 -3.80 14.84
N CYS A 20 -5.70 -4.74 14.87
CA CYS A 20 -7.10 -4.45 14.58
C CYS A 20 -7.67 -3.41 15.57
N GLN A 21 -7.32 -3.53 16.86
CA GLN A 21 -7.79 -2.62 17.91
C GLN A 21 -7.24 -1.20 17.73
N SER A 22 -5.99 -1.07 17.28
CA SER A 22 -5.33 0.20 17.00
C SER A 22 -5.98 0.90 15.81
N TRP A 23 -6.22 0.15 14.73
CA TRP A 23 -6.97 0.63 13.57
C TRP A 23 -8.40 1.01 13.95
N GLU A 24 -9.11 0.15 14.66
CA GLU A 24 -10.47 0.41 15.11
C GLU A 24 -10.52 1.66 15.99
N SER A 25 -9.61 1.79 16.96
CA SER A 25 -9.52 2.95 17.84
C SER A 25 -9.22 4.24 17.07
N ALA A 26 -8.28 4.20 16.12
CA ALA A 26 -7.95 5.35 15.28
C ALA A 26 -9.10 5.75 14.34
N ILE A 27 -9.81 4.77 13.77
CA ILE A 27 -10.98 5.04 12.94
C ILE A 27 -12.13 5.60 13.79
N ARG A 28 -12.38 5.08 14.99
CA ARG A 28 -13.43 5.54 15.92
C ARG A 28 -13.28 7.01 16.32
N GLN A 29 -12.07 7.57 16.28
CA GLN A 29 -11.85 9.00 16.52
C GLN A 29 -12.52 9.88 15.46
N ASN A 30 -12.81 9.34 14.28
CA ASN A 30 -13.30 10.10 13.14
C ASN A 30 -14.69 9.64 12.65
N THR A 31 -15.11 8.42 12.99
CA THR A 31 -16.31 7.79 12.43
C THR A 31 -17.03 6.91 13.45
N ASP A 32 -18.36 6.94 13.46
CA ASP A 32 -19.19 5.99 14.20
C ASP A 32 -19.18 4.60 13.55
N LEU A 33 -18.71 3.60 14.32
CA LEU A 33 -18.50 2.21 13.90
C LEU A 33 -19.60 1.24 14.35
N THR A 34 -20.79 1.70 14.76
CA THR A 34 -21.86 0.83 15.32
C THR A 34 -22.21 -0.40 14.45
N ASN A 35 -22.10 -0.32 13.12
CA ASN A 35 -22.35 -1.45 12.20
C ASN A 35 -21.11 -1.81 11.36
N VAL A 36 -19.92 -1.52 11.88
CA VAL A 36 -18.65 -1.74 11.19
C VAL A 36 -17.82 -2.75 11.97
N THR A 37 -17.31 -3.76 11.27
CA THR A 37 -16.34 -4.71 11.82
C THR A 37 -14.99 -4.47 11.17
N VAL A 38 -13.93 -4.36 11.96
CA VAL A 38 -12.56 -4.20 11.46
C VAL A 38 -11.82 -5.54 11.64
N LYS A 39 -11.21 -6.05 10.56
CA LYS A 39 -10.39 -7.26 10.60
C LYS A 39 -9.06 -7.04 9.91
N GLY A 40 -8.00 -7.66 10.43
CA GLY A 40 -6.67 -7.58 9.85
C GLY A 40 -6.42 -8.68 8.83
N LEU A 41 -5.82 -8.31 7.70
CA LEU A 41 -5.23 -9.23 6.74
C LEU A 41 -3.73 -9.31 7.03
N PHE A 42 -3.27 -10.49 7.44
CA PHE A 42 -1.91 -10.72 7.93
C PHE A 42 -1.20 -11.77 7.07
N TRP A 43 0.06 -11.54 6.70
CA TRP A 43 0.86 -12.41 5.83
C TRP A 43 2.34 -12.46 6.21
N GLU A 44 2.68 -12.01 7.42
CA GLU A 44 4.04 -11.96 7.96
C GLU A 44 4.66 -13.36 8.04
N GLU A 45 3.88 -14.38 8.37
CA GLU A 45 4.35 -15.78 8.33
C GLU A 45 4.76 -16.24 6.92
N VAL A 46 4.17 -15.64 5.88
CA VAL A 46 4.52 -15.92 4.48
C VAL A 46 5.79 -15.16 4.11
N LEU A 47 5.94 -13.91 4.57
CA LEU A 47 7.19 -13.15 4.42
C LEU A 47 8.35 -13.92 5.04
N GLN A 48 8.23 -14.33 6.32
CA GLN A 48 9.29 -15.05 7.04
C GLN A 48 9.69 -16.36 6.35
N LYS A 49 8.73 -17.19 5.91
CA LYS A 49 9.02 -18.44 5.21
C LYS A 49 9.85 -18.25 3.94
N VAL A 50 9.71 -17.10 3.29
CA VAL A 50 10.44 -16.79 2.07
C VAL A 50 11.76 -16.08 2.37
N GLU A 51 11.83 -15.21 3.37
CA GLU A 51 13.12 -14.70 3.89
C GLU A 51 14.04 -15.84 4.34
N ASP A 52 13.49 -16.89 4.95
CA ASP A 52 14.26 -18.08 5.32
C ASP A 52 14.75 -18.87 4.09
N LYS A 53 14.05 -18.75 2.96
CA LYS A 53 14.38 -19.46 1.69
C LYS A 53 15.39 -18.70 0.84
N TYR A 54 15.36 -17.37 0.86
CA TYR A 54 16.26 -16.51 0.10
C TYR A 54 17.09 -15.70 1.08
N ASP A 55 18.40 -15.91 1.10
CA ASP A 55 19.29 -15.06 1.91
C ASP A 55 19.18 -13.61 1.41
N VAL A 56 18.37 -12.81 2.11
CA VAL A 56 18.08 -11.42 1.73
C VAL A 56 19.24 -10.50 2.11
N VAL A 57 20.17 -11.00 2.93
CA VAL A 57 21.36 -10.28 3.42
C VAL A 57 22.57 -10.53 2.51
N SER A 58 22.63 -11.68 1.82
CA SER A 58 23.72 -12.01 0.90
C SER A 58 23.24 -12.67 -0.40
N GLY A 59 23.79 -12.25 -1.56
CA GLY A 59 23.43 -12.78 -2.88
C GLY A 59 22.61 -11.81 -3.73
N ALA A 60 21.79 -12.34 -4.65
CA ALA A 60 21.11 -11.54 -5.68
C ALA A 60 20.21 -10.43 -5.10
N MET A 61 19.64 -10.61 -3.90
CA MET A 61 18.83 -9.59 -3.24
C MET A 61 19.64 -8.43 -2.65
N ALA A 62 20.84 -8.71 -2.14
CA ALA A 62 21.77 -7.66 -1.74
C ALA A 62 22.24 -6.83 -2.95
N ASP A 63 22.43 -7.47 -4.11
CA ASP A 63 22.77 -6.77 -5.36
C ASP A 63 21.61 -5.88 -5.82
N VAL A 64 20.35 -6.35 -5.75
CA VAL A 64 19.17 -5.52 -6.05
C VAL A 64 19.06 -4.33 -5.09
N VAL A 65 19.25 -4.54 -3.79
CA VAL A 65 19.28 -3.44 -2.79
C VAL A 65 20.38 -2.43 -3.11
N GLY A 66 21.57 -2.90 -3.48
CA GLY A 66 22.69 -2.07 -3.89
C GLY A 66 22.41 -1.27 -5.17
N MET A 67 21.83 -1.91 -6.18
CA MET A 67 21.41 -1.27 -7.43
C MET A 67 20.25 -0.28 -7.22
N CYS A 68 19.47 -0.46 -6.15
CA CYS A 68 18.44 0.48 -5.75
C CYS A 68 18.98 1.78 -5.13
N GLY A 69 20.30 1.89 -4.91
CA GLY A 69 20.93 3.09 -4.37
C GLY A 69 20.54 3.39 -2.92
N PHE A 70 19.91 2.46 -2.22
CA PHE A 70 19.47 2.66 -0.83
C PHE A 70 20.67 2.84 0.12
N THR A 71 21.83 2.26 -0.21
CA THR A 71 23.07 2.44 0.55
C THR A 71 23.58 3.90 0.56
N ASP A 72 23.15 4.73 -0.39
CA ASP A 72 23.46 6.16 -0.35
C ASP A 72 22.73 6.86 0.79
N LEU A 73 21.50 6.47 1.11
CA LEU A 73 20.75 6.99 2.26
C LEU A 73 21.51 6.74 3.57
N GLN A 74 22.13 5.56 3.73
CA GLN A 74 22.90 5.21 4.93
C GLN A 74 24.03 6.21 5.24
N LYS A 75 24.62 6.86 4.22
CA LYS A 75 25.68 7.87 4.41
C LYS A 75 25.18 9.15 5.09
N TRP A 76 23.88 9.41 5.00
CA TRP A 76 23.23 10.63 5.49
C TRP A 76 22.43 10.45 6.76
N VAL A 77 22.12 9.20 7.13
CA VAL A 77 21.27 8.88 8.28
C VAL A 77 22.00 8.02 9.29
N GLY A 78 21.58 8.11 10.56
CA GLY A 78 22.05 7.19 11.59
C GLY A 78 21.64 5.74 11.29
N ASN A 79 22.35 4.78 11.87
CA ASN A 79 22.08 3.35 11.68
C ASN A 79 20.61 2.98 11.94
N ASP A 80 19.97 3.62 12.92
CA ASP A 80 18.57 3.35 13.28
C ASP A 80 17.59 3.79 12.19
N SER A 81 17.70 5.03 11.69
CA SER A 81 16.85 5.54 10.61
C SER A 81 17.05 4.76 9.30
N TRP A 82 18.31 4.39 8.99
CA TRP A 82 18.61 3.52 7.86
C TRP A 82 17.94 2.16 8.01
N LYS A 83 18.08 1.53 9.19
CA LYS A 83 17.49 0.23 9.47
C LYS A 83 15.97 0.26 9.27
N VAL A 84 15.29 1.28 9.82
CA VAL A 84 13.84 1.43 9.66
C VAL A 84 13.44 1.56 8.19
N PHE A 85 14.10 2.44 7.43
CA PHE A 85 13.82 2.57 6.00
C PHE A 85 14.06 1.27 5.24
N ARG A 86 15.20 0.63 5.50
CA ARG A 86 15.58 -0.64 4.90
C ARG A 86 14.50 -1.67 5.19
N ASP A 87 14.06 -1.82 6.43
CA ASP A 87 13.04 -2.80 6.81
C ASP A 87 11.72 -2.56 6.04
N TYR A 88 11.26 -1.31 5.89
CA TYR A 88 10.09 -1.00 5.04
C TYR A 88 10.29 -1.37 3.55
N MET A 89 11.46 -1.06 3.00
CA MET A 89 11.75 -1.32 1.59
C MET A 89 12.11 -2.77 1.31
N MET A 90 12.59 -3.54 2.30
CA MET A 90 12.86 -4.96 2.14
C MET A 90 11.58 -5.68 1.80
N ASP A 91 10.48 -5.44 2.52
CA ASP A 91 9.19 -6.08 2.26
C ASP A 91 8.71 -5.81 0.84
N VAL A 92 8.85 -4.55 0.40
CA VAL A 92 8.55 -4.10 -0.95
C VAL A 92 9.39 -4.86 -1.98
N LEU A 93 10.71 -4.88 -1.80
CA LEU A 93 11.63 -5.53 -2.72
C LEU A 93 11.47 -7.05 -2.75
N VAL A 94 11.20 -7.66 -1.60
CA VAL A 94 11.00 -9.09 -1.42
C VAL A 94 9.70 -9.51 -2.11
N TYR A 95 8.62 -8.73 -1.96
CA TYR A 95 7.36 -8.94 -2.67
C TYR A 95 7.51 -8.83 -4.20
N VAL A 96 8.16 -7.78 -4.71
CA VAL A 96 8.21 -7.52 -6.17
C VAL A 96 9.37 -8.24 -6.89
N GLY A 97 10.48 -8.44 -6.18
CA GLY A 97 11.75 -8.95 -6.70
C GLY A 97 11.85 -10.46 -6.80
N LEU A 98 11.00 -11.20 -6.09
CA LEU A 98 10.98 -12.66 -6.12
C LEU A 98 9.73 -13.16 -6.87
N PRO A 99 9.86 -13.70 -8.10
CA PRO A 99 8.73 -14.14 -8.92
C PRO A 99 7.79 -15.17 -8.28
N ASP A 100 8.29 -16.00 -7.36
CA ASP A 100 7.42 -16.97 -6.68
C ASP A 100 6.69 -16.32 -5.48
N MET A 101 7.30 -15.30 -4.88
CA MET A 101 6.81 -14.68 -3.66
C MET A 101 5.55 -13.87 -3.88
N TRP A 102 5.50 -13.10 -4.98
CA TRP A 102 4.33 -12.29 -5.30
C TRP A 102 3.08 -13.17 -5.46
N LEU A 103 3.21 -14.33 -6.12
CA LEU A 103 2.11 -15.30 -6.29
C LEU A 103 1.71 -15.93 -4.96
N MET A 104 2.68 -16.46 -4.20
CA MET A 104 2.41 -17.12 -2.91
C MET A 104 1.71 -16.18 -1.93
N ILE A 105 2.17 -14.93 -1.83
CA ILE A 105 1.54 -13.94 -0.93
C ILE A 105 0.14 -13.60 -1.42
N GLN A 106 -0.08 -13.46 -2.73
CA GLN A 106 -1.42 -13.20 -3.25
C GLN A 106 -2.39 -14.36 -3.01
N ASP A 107 -1.96 -15.60 -3.24
CA ASP A 107 -2.79 -16.79 -2.97
C ASP A 107 -3.21 -16.86 -1.50
N GLU A 108 -2.25 -16.75 -0.59
CA GLU A 108 -2.50 -16.77 0.85
C GLU A 108 -3.38 -15.61 1.30
N CYS A 109 -3.13 -14.40 0.78
CA CYS A 109 -3.94 -13.24 1.14
C CYS A 109 -5.35 -13.32 0.57
N ALA A 110 -5.55 -13.86 -0.63
CA ALA A 110 -6.88 -14.07 -1.21
C ALA A 110 -7.70 -15.08 -0.37
N LEU A 111 -7.08 -16.21 0.02
CA LEU A 111 -7.72 -17.20 0.91
C LEU A 111 -8.07 -16.61 2.28
N LYS A 112 -7.15 -15.84 2.86
CA LYS A 112 -7.38 -15.17 4.15
C LYS A 112 -8.48 -14.12 4.03
N LEU A 113 -8.48 -13.30 2.98
CA LEU A 113 -9.50 -12.29 2.74
C LEU A 113 -10.90 -12.89 2.66
N GLU A 114 -11.04 -14.03 1.98
CA GLU A 114 -12.29 -14.79 1.93
C GLU A 114 -12.70 -15.35 3.30
N ALA A 115 -11.75 -15.87 4.08
CA ALA A 115 -12.01 -16.34 5.44
C ALA A 115 -12.47 -15.21 6.38
N LEU A 116 -11.95 -13.98 6.22
CA LEU A 116 -12.34 -12.82 7.02
C LEU A 116 -13.82 -12.43 6.83
N ARG A 117 -14.47 -12.84 5.75
CA ARG A 117 -15.90 -12.56 5.49
C ARG A 117 -16.85 -13.52 6.20
N ARG A 118 -16.31 -14.54 6.87
CA ARG A 118 -17.05 -15.61 7.54
C ARG A 118 -17.01 -15.47 9.07
N ASP A 119 -17.96 -16.11 9.75
CA ASP A 119 -17.95 -16.30 11.22
C ASP A 119 -17.16 -17.56 11.64
N ALA A 120 -17.11 -17.81 12.96
CA ALA A 120 -16.42 -18.97 13.54
C ALA A 120 -16.99 -20.34 13.09
N ASN A 121 -18.20 -20.37 12.53
CA ASN A 121 -18.83 -21.57 11.99
C ASN A 121 -18.66 -21.67 10.46
N GLY A 122 -17.88 -20.78 9.86
CA GLY A 122 -17.63 -20.74 8.41
C GLY A 122 -18.79 -20.14 7.59
N LYS A 123 -19.82 -19.59 8.24
CA LYS A 123 -20.96 -18.97 7.56
C LYS A 123 -20.56 -17.58 7.07
N GLU A 124 -20.88 -17.28 5.81
CA GLU A 124 -20.70 -15.94 5.24
C GLU A 124 -21.58 -14.93 6.00
N VAL A 125 -20.94 -13.89 6.56
CA VAL A 125 -21.60 -12.80 7.29
C VAL A 125 -21.46 -11.47 6.56
N PHE A 126 -20.38 -11.30 5.81
CA PHE A 126 -20.11 -10.12 5.01
C PHE A 126 -20.02 -10.52 3.55
N LYS A 127 -20.80 -9.85 2.69
CA LYS A 127 -20.65 -10.00 1.25
C LYS A 127 -19.42 -9.21 0.78
N GLU A 128 -18.88 -9.57 -0.37
CA GLU A 128 -17.75 -8.84 -0.96
C GLU A 128 -18.07 -7.36 -1.15
N ALA A 129 -19.26 -7.05 -1.69
CA ALA A 129 -19.76 -5.69 -1.90
C ALA A 129 -19.98 -4.88 -0.61
N ASP A 130 -19.84 -5.53 0.56
CA ASP A 130 -19.88 -4.91 1.87
C ASP A 130 -18.51 -4.66 2.49
N THR A 131 -17.45 -4.98 1.76
CA THR A 131 -16.07 -4.94 2.23
C THR A 131 -15.34 -3.69 1.70
N ILE A 132 -14.77 -2.91 2.61
CA ILE A 132 -13.84 -1.83 2.32
C ILE A 132 -12.43 -2.32 2.63
N LEU A 133 -11.51 -2.14 1.68
CA LEU A 133 -10.10 -2.49 1.84
C LEU A 133 -9.32 -1.25 2.25
N VAL A 134 -8.47 -1.38 3.28
CA VAL A 134 -7.60 -0.29 3.74
C VAL A 134 -6.18 -0.81 3.86
N GLY A 135 -5.28 -0.25 3.08
CA GLY A 135 -3.86 -0.64 3.07
C GLY A 135 -2.99 0.46 3.62
N HIS A 136 -1.89 0.08 4.28
CA HIS A 136 -0.76 0.95 4.58
C HIS A 136 0.55 0.32 4.09
N SER A 137 1.48 1.12 3.58
CA SER A 137 2.81 0.68 3.14
C SER A 137 2.71 -0.46 2.11
N LEU A 138 3.45 -1.57 2.24
CA LEU A 138 3.31 -2.74 1.34
C LEU A 138 1.86 -3.25 1.26
N GLY A 139 1.07 -3.19 2.34
CA GLY A 139 -0.36 -3.53 2.28
C GLY A 139 -1.13 -2.66 1.28
N ALA A 140 -0.75 -1.39 1.15
CA ALA A 140 -1.32 -0.45 0.18
C ALA A 140 -0.85 -0.67 -1.28
N ALA A 141 0.16 -1.50 -1.52
CA ALA A 141 0.57 -1.93 -2.85
C ALA A 141 0.07 -3.34 -3.19
N MET A 142 -0.03 -4.22 -2.18
CA MET A 142 -0.51 -5.59 -2.31
C MET A 142 -2.02 -5.66 -2.57
N LEU A 143 -2.85 -4.86 -1.86
CA LEU A 143 -4.31 -4.86 -2.06
C LEU A 143 -4.73 -4.55 -3.50
N PRO A 144 -4.15 -3.54 -4.19
CA PRO A 144 -4.35 -3.36 -5.64
C PRO A 144 -4.12 -4.62 -6.46
N HIS A 145 -3.09 -5.39 -6.15
CA HIS A 145 -2.79 -6.60 -6.90
C HIS A 145 -3.83 -7.71 -6.68
N LEU A 146 -4.29 -7.91 -5.44
CA LEU A 146 -5.36 -8.88 -5.14
C LEU A 146 -6.64 -8.55 -5.91
N VAL A 147 -7.06 -7.28 -5.83
CA VAL A 147 -8.25 -6.80 -6.54
C VAL A 147 -8.06 -6.94 -8.05
N TRP A 148 -6.86 -6.69 -8.56
CA TRP A 148 -6.57 -6.75 -9.99
C TRP A 148 -6.55 -8.18 -10.53
N ARG A 149 -6.02 -9.12 -9.75
CA ARG A 149 -6.11 -10.54 -10.06
C ARG A 149 -7.57 -10.99 -10.15
N GLU A 150 -8.37 -10.62 -9.14
CA GLU A 150 -9.79 -10.96 -9.13
C GLU A 150 -10.55 -10.31 -10.29
N PHE A 151 -10.20 -9.08 -10.65
CA PHE A 151 -10.71 -8.43 -11.86
C PHE A 151 -10.29 -9.18 -13.13
N ALA A 152 -9.06 -9.67 -13.23
CA ALA A 152 -8.60 -10.46 -14.38
C ALA A 152 -9.37 -11.79 -14.52
N GLU A 153 -9.79 -12.39 -13.40
CA GLU A 153 -10.55 -13.63 -13.38
C GLU A 153 -12.06 -13.41 -13.63
N THR A 154 -12.64 -12.33 -13.07
CA THR A 154 -14.11 -12.12 -13.02
C THR A 154 -14.62 -11.00 -13.93
N GLY A 155 -13.75 -10.09 -14.37
CA GLY A 155 -14.11 -8.87 -15.08
C GLY A 155 -14.74 -7.78 -14.19
N THR A 156 -14.77 -7.96 -12.87
CA THR A 156 -15.41 -7.02 -11.93
C THR A 156 -14.54 -6.75 -10.71
N VAL A 157 -14.76 -5.61 -10.05
CA VAL A 157 -14.18 -5.28 -8.75
C VAL A 157 -15.29 -5.48 -7.71
N PRO A 158 -15.26 -6.52 -6.86
CA PRO A 158 -16.39 -6.88 -6.01
C PRO A 158 -16.39 -6.19 -4.64
N TYR A 159 -15.55 -5.17 -4.43
CA TYR A 159 -15.43 -4.48 -3.16
C TYR A 159 -16.20 -3.15 -3.12
N ARG A 160 -16.57 -2.73 -1.92
CA ARG A 160 -17.24 -1.44 -1.71
C ARG A 160 -16.34 -0.25 -1.96
N GLY A 161 -15.04 -0.37 -1.67
CA GLY A 161 -14.09 0.72 -1.77
C GLY A 161 -12.70 0.33 -1.30
N MET A 162 -11.70 1.13 -1.64
CA MET A 162 -10.31 0.91 -1.25
C MET A 162 -9.59 2.21 -0.92
N ILE A 163 -8.96 2.26 0.25
CA ILE A 163 -8.13 3.38 0.72
C ILE A 163 -6.70 2.89 0.91
N LEU A 164 -5.75 3.58 0.30
CA LEU A 164 -4.35 3.20 0.22
C LEU A 164 -3.52 4.32 0.80
N LEU A 165 -2.92 4.07 1.96
CA LEU A 165 -2.11 5.01 2.71
C LEU A 165 -0.64 4.69 2.46
N ALA A 166 0.18 5.72 2.21
CA ALA A 166 1.62 5.55 2.04
C ALA A 166 1.99 4.46 1.01
N SER A 167 1.28 4.39 -0.11
CA SER A 167 1.42 3.29 -1.06
C SER A 167 2.71 3.38 -1.87
N PRO A 168 3.60 2.37 -1.82
CA PRO A 168 4.78 2.29 -2.69
C PRO A 168 4.43 1.77 -4.10
N LEU A 169 3.15 1.72 -4.49
CA LEU A 169 2.72 1.19 -5.81
C LEU A 169 3.37 1.96 -6.98
N GLY A 170 3.73 3.23 -6.77
CA GLY A 170 4.44 4.04 -7.74
C GLY A 170 5.90 3.62 -7.97
N PHE A 171 6.52 2.85 -7.07
CA PHE A 171 7.92 2.46 -7.14
C PHE A 171 8.31 1.94 -8.53
N GLU A 172 9.50 2.34 -8.97
CA GLU A 172 10.06 1.92 -10.26
C GLU A 172 11.38 1.20 -10.05
N SER A 173 11.41 -0.06 -10.44
CA SER A 173 12.62 -0.86 -10.38
C SER A 173 13.64 -0.37 -11.42
N PRO A 174 14.91 -0.14 -11.04
CA PRO A 174 15.97 0.23 -11.98
C PRO A 174 16.37 -0.94 -12.89
N ILE A 175 16.01 -2.16 -12.51
CA ILE A 175 16.42 -3.41 -13.15
C ILE A 175 15.19 -4.24 -13.49
N ARG A 176 14.30 -3.66 -14.29
CA ARG A 176 13.00 -4.22 -14.69
C ARG A 176 13.05 -5.67 -15.20
N ASN A 177 14.18 -6.11 -15.74
CA ASN A 177 14.37 -7.49 -16.23
C ASN A 177 14.63 -8.51 -15.10
N VAL A 178 15.05 -8.05 -13.91
CA VAL A 178 15.42 -8.87 -12.76
C VAL A 178 14.38 -8.74 -11.65
N CYS A 179 13.98 -7.50 -11.35
CA CYS A 179 12.95 -7.17 -10.38
C CYS A 179 11.90 -6.33 -11.11
N LYS A 180 10.72 -6.92 -11.38
CA LYS A 180 9.61 -6.17 -11.96
C LYS A 180 8.90 -5.41 -10.85
N ASP A 181 8.62 -4.13 -11.05
CA ASP A 181 7.90 -3.33 -10.06
C ASP A 181 6.40 -3.68 -9.99
N PHE A 182 5.68 -3.07 -9.06
CA PHE A 182 4.27 -3.35 -8.80
C PHE A 182 3.38 -3.18 -10.05
N LEU A 183 3.50 -2.05 -10.75
CA LEU A 183 2.64 -1.78 -11.90
C LEU A 183 3.00 -2.65 -13.11
N GLN A 184 4.27 -3.04 -13.24
CA GLN A 184 4.66 -4.05 -14.24
C GLN A 184 3.98 -5.39 -13.95
N ARG A 185 3.97 -5.84 -12.68
CA ARG A 185 3.27 -7.08 -12.28
C ARG A 185 1.77 -7.00 -12.54
N MET A 186 1.13 -5.86 -12.24
CA MET A 186 -0.29 -5.66 -12.56
C MET A 186 -0.56 -5.69 -14.07
N GLY A 187 0.34 -5.13 -14.88
CA GLY A 187 0.20 -5.09 -16.34
C GLY A 187 0.31 -6.46 -17.01
N GLU A 188 1.03 -7.42 -16.41
CA GLU A 188 1.22 -8.77 -16.96
C GLU A 188 -0.07 -9.57 -17.16
N TYR A 189 -1.11 -9.29 -16.38
CA TYR A 189 -2.41 -9.96 -16.53
C TYR A 189 -3.04 -9.69 -17.91
N PHE A 190 -2.70 -8.58 -18.56
CA PHE A 190 -3.35 -8.12 -19.78
C PHE A 190 -2.37 -7.65 -20.87
N ASP A 191 -1.07 -7.82 -20.66
CA ASP A 191 0.00 -7.26 -21.51
C ASP A 191 -0.13 -5.74 -21.71
N TRP A 192 -0.40 -5.02 -20.60
CA TRP A 192 -0.58 -3.57 -20.60
C TRP A 192 0.64 -2.83 -20.05
N ASP A 193 0.88 -1.64 -20.59
CA ASP A 193 1.85 -0.72 -20.00
C ASP A 193 1.33 -0.12 -18.67
N ARG A 194 2.20 0.60 -17.96
CA ARG A 194 1.89 1.18 -16.65
C ARG A 194 0.72 2.16 -16.70
N LEU A 195 0.66 3.03 -17.72
CA LEU A 195 -0.37 4.06 -17.82
C LEU A 195 -1.74 3.45 -18.15
N THR A 196 -1.76 2.47 -19.04
CA THR A 196 -2.95 1.70 -19.41
C THR A 196 -3.46 0.91 -18.21
N THR A 197 -2.56 0.26 -17.47
CA THR A 197 -2.89 -0.45 -16.23
C THR A 197 -3.54 0.47 -15.20
N LEU A 198 -2.94 1.63 -14.91
CA LEU A 198 -3.52 2.61 -13.98
C LEU A 198 -4.83 3.20 -14.47
N SER A 199 -4.94 3.51 -15.77
CA SER A 199 -6.16 4.04 -16.38
C SER A 199 -7.31 3.04 -16.20
N MET A 200 -7.09 1.78 -16.58
CA MET A 200 -8.10 0.74 -16.46
C MET A 200 -8.43 0.46 -14.99
N PHE A 201 -7.44 0.40 -14.11
CA PHE A 201 -7.65 0.21 -12.67
C PHE A 201 -8.55 1.30 -12.09
N ALA A 202 -8.22 2.58 -12.28
CA ALA A 202 -9.02 3.69 -11.79
C ALA A 202 -10.41 3.73 -12.43
N ARG A 203 -10.52 3.45 -13.73
CA ARG A 203 -11.80 3.40 -14.45
C ARG A 203 -12.74 2.36 -13.85
N MET A 204 -12.24 1.16 -13.55
CA MET A 204 -13.06 0.10 -12.96
C MET A 204 -13.62 0.50 -11.60
N TRP A 205 -12.83 1.16 -10.76
CA TRP A 205 -13.33 1.71 -9.50
C TRP A 205 -14.35 2.83 -9.69
N ASN A 206 -14.15 3.72 -10.67
CA ASN A 206 -15.08 4.80 -10.97
C ASN A 206 -16.45 4.28 -11.46
N MET A 207 -16.48 3.14 -12.17
CA MET A 207 -17.74 2.49 -12.58
C MET A 207 -18.59 2.02 -11.38
N LEU A 208 -17.98 1.75 -10.22
CA LEU A 208 -18.69 1.42 -8.98
C LEU A 208 -19.22 2.66 -8.25
N GLY A 209 -18.78 3.85 -8.65
CA GLY A 209 -19.21 5.13 -8.13
C GLY A 209 -18.06 6.06 -7.78
N LYS A 210 -18.43 7.30 -7.41
CA LYS A 210 -17.47 8.26 -6.87
C LYS A 210 -16.90 7.76 -5.55
N ASP A 211 -15.67 8.17 -5.28
CA ASP A 211 -15.02 8.00 -3.97
C ASP A 211 -14.76 6.55 -3.54
N LYS A 212 -14.72 5.63 -4.51
CA LYS A 212 -14.46 4.20 -4.31
C LYS A 212 -12.98 3.82 -4.27
N LEU A 213 -12.10 4.69 -4.75
CA LEU A 213 -10.65 4.51 -4.74
C LEU A 213 -9.96 5.77 -4.20
N ARG A 214 -9.04 5.57 -3.25
CA ARG A 214 -8.23 6.63 -2.65
C ARG A 214 -6.80 6.19 -2.40
N PHE A 215 -5.86 7.01 -2.82
CA PHE A 215 -4.45 7.00 -2.49
C PHE A 215 -4.16 8.28 -1.73
N ILE A 216 -3.69 8.15 -0.50
CA ILE A 216 -3.32 9.28 0.36
C ILE A 216 -1.82 9.13 0.63
N CYS A 217 -1.03 10.04 0.06
CA CYS A 217 0.42 10.02 0.14
C CYS A 217 0.93 11.25 0.91
N ASN A 218 1.83 11.05 1.86
CA ASN A 218 2.55 12.17 2.48
C ASN A 218 3.69 12.62 1.57
N GLU A 219 3.76 13.91 1.28
CA GLU A 219 4.81 14.51 0.45
C GLU A 219 6.21 14.42 1.06
N ASN A 220 6.30 14.12 2.36
CA ASN A 220 7.57 13.94 3.08
C ASN A 220 7.93 12.46 3.31
N ASP A 221 7.07 11.53 2.88
CA ASP A 221 7.27 10.09 3.04
C ASP A 221 7.99 9.49 1.84
N ILE A 222 9.26 9.16 2.04
CA ILE A 222 10.14 8.60 1.02
C ILE A 222 9.72 7.20 0.56
N VAL A 223 8.85 6.49 1.28
CA VAL A 223 8.39 5.17 0.85
C VAL A 223 7.38 5.28 -0.30
N CYS A 224 6.59 6.36 -0.34
CA CYS A 224 5.49 6.53 -1.31
C CYS A 224 5.60 7.77 -2.20
N SER A 225 6.60 8.63 -1.97
CA SER A 225 6.82 9.88 -2.69
C SER A 225 8.30 10.08 -3.04
N ASP A 226 8.55 10.80 -4.13
CA ASP A 226 9.90 11.17 -4.57
C ASP A 226 10.44 12.35 -3.73
N VAL A 227 10.86 12.06 -2.49
CA VAL A 227 11.24 13.07 -1.50
C VAL A 227 12.65 13.59 -1.74
N LYS A 228 12.77 14.91 -1.87
CA LYS A 228 14.05 15.61 -1.82
C LYS A 228 14.38 16.04 -0.40
N PHE A 229 15.53 15.62 0.10
CA PHE A 229 15.94 15.89 1.47
C PHE A 229 16.73 17.17 1.59
N GLN A 230 16.54 17.86 2.72
CA GLN A 230 17.31 19.05 3.05
C GLN A 230 18.61 18.66 3.76
N VAL A 231 19.74 18.76 3.06
CA VAL A 231 21.08 18.47 3.62
C VAL A 231 21.81 19.71 4.13
N ALA A 232 21.33 20.90 3.77
CA ALA A 232 21.75 22.20 4.28
C ALA A 232 20.63 23.22 4.06
N PRO A 233 20.63 24.40 4.72
CA PRO A 233 19.66 25.46 4.46
C PRO A 233 19.53 25.78 2.96
N GLY A 234 18.34 25.55 2.39
CA GLY A 234 18.03 25.80 0.97
C GLY A 234 18.60 24.77 -0.03
N LYS A 235 19.32 23.74 0.42
CA LYS A 235 19.89 22.70 -0.46
C LYS A 235 19.08 21.40 -0.34
N LEU A 236 18.31 21.11 -1.39
CA LEU A 236 17.55 19.88 -1.56
C LEU A 236 18.27 18.91 -2.49
N VAL A 237 18.36 17.63 -2.11
CA VAL A 237 19.00 16.57 -2.89
C VAL A 237 18.18 15.29 -2.90
N ASP A 238 18.32 14.52 -3.97
CA ASP A 238 17.80 13.15 -4.07
C ASP A 238 18.81 12.21 -3.39
N LEU A 239 18.45 11.66 -2.22
CA LEU A 239 19.33 10.73 -1.48
C LEU A 239 19.20 9.29 -1.96
N ILE A 240 18.11 8.97 -2.64
CA ILE A 240 17.89 7.71 -3.34
C ILE A 240 17.66 8.07 -4.80
N PRO A 241 18.54 7.69 -5.73
CA PRO A 241 18.47 8.09 -7.12
C PRO A 241 17.46 7.25 -7.92
N LEU A 242 16.32 6.93 -7.31
CA LEU A 242 15.23 6.15 -7.89
C LEU A 242 13.89 6.76 -7.55
N ARG A 243 12.87 6.29 -8.25
CA ARG A 243 11.49 6.71 -8.03
C ARG A 243 10.80 5.80 -7.03
N GLN A 244 10.19 6.41 -6.02
CA GLN A 244 9.43 5.74 -4.97
C GLN A 244 7.92 5.93 -5.17
N GLY A 245 7.52 7.09 -5.66
CA GLY A 245 6.11 7.46 -5.85
C GLY A 245 5.62 7.43 -7.29
N PHE A 246 4.36 7.83 -7.48
CA PHE A 246 3.80 8.02 -8.82
C PHE A 246 4.38 9.27 -9.49
N THR A 247 4.59 9.18 -10.80
CA THR A 247 4.93 10.36 -11.62
C THR A 247 3.73 11.30 -11.78
N PRO A 248 3.94 12.57 -12.12
CA PRO A 248 2.84 13.48 -12.47
C PRO A 248 1.93 12.96 -13.58
N ALA A 249 2.46 12.19 -14.54
CA ALA A 249 1.68 11.58 -15.61
C ALA A 249 0.76 10.47 -15.09
N GLU A 250 1.29 9.58 -14.24
CA GLU A 250 0.53 8.50 -13.59
C GLU A 250 -0.59 9.07 -12.70
N ILE A 251 -0.27 10.09 -11.88
CA ILE A 251 -1.24 10.81 -11.05
C ILE A 251 -2.35 11.41 -11.91
N LYS A 252 -1.98 12.06 -13.03
CA LYS A 252 -2.94 12.66 -13.95
C LYS A 252 -3.87 11.61 -14.55
N VAL A 253 -3.36 10.45 -14.95
CA VAL A 253 -4.17 9.36 -15.51
C VAL A 253 -5.17 8.86 -14.46
N LEU A 254 -4.69 8.52 -13.26
CA LEU A 254 -5.51 8.07 -12.15
C LEU A 254 -6.63 9.05 -11.83
N ASN A 255 -6.30 10.35 -11.70
CA ASN A 255 -7.26 11.41 -11.39
C ASN A 255 -8.17 11.80 -12.56
N THR A 256 -7.81 11.44 -13.81
CA THR A 256 -8.70 11.63 -14.97
C THR A 256 -9.81 10.58 -14.97
N GLU A 257 -9.45 9.32 -14.69
CA GLU A 257 -10.39 8.19 -14.70
C GLU A 257 -11.23 8.12 -13.41
N HIS A 258 -10.63 8.49 -12.27
CA HIS A 258 -11.31 8.57 -10.98
C HIS A 258 -10.93 9.89 -10.30
N PRO A 259 -11.73 10.96 -10.44
CA PRO A 259 -11.39 12.27 -9.89
C PRO A 259 -11.10 12.26 -8.39
N GLY A 260 -9.97 12.84 -8.01
CA GLY A 260 -9.53 12.92 -6.61
C GLY A 260 -9.15 11.57 -6.02
N CYS A 261 -8.76 10.58 -6.83
CA CYS A 261 -8.28 9.30 -6.30
C CYS A 261 -6.89 9.44 -5.66
N VAL A 262 -6.00 10.29 -6.19
CA VAL A 262 -4.68 10.52 -5.57
C VAL A 262 -4.64 11.89 -4.92
N GLU A 263 -4.35 11.90 -3.62
CA GLU A 263 -4.23 13.09 -2.79
C GLU A 263 -2.87 13.12 -2.10
N PHE A 264 -2.19 14.28 -2.14
CA PHE A 264 -0.99 14.53 -1.36
C PHE A 264 -1.32 15.35 -0.13
N ILE A 265 -0.86 14.86 1.02
CA ILE A 265 -0.93 15.53 2.31
C ILE A 265 0.48 15.86 2.79
N SER A 266 0.59 16.73 3.78
CA SER A 266 1.89 17.13 4.33
C SER A 266 1.87 17.07 5.85
N PHE A 267 2.73 16.22 6.41
CA PHE A 267 3.08 16.22 7.82
C PHE A 267 4.53 15.75 7.99
N GLY A 268 5.09 15.99 9.17
CA GLY A 268 6.51 15.72 9.43
C GLY A 268 7.42 16.70 8.69
N THR A 269 8.63 16.26 8.34
CA THR A 269 9.64 17.12 7.71
C THR A 269 10.49 16.38 6.69
N ARG A 270 11.11 17.11 5.75
CA ARG A 270 12.08 16.55 4.76
C ARG A 270 13.46 16.31 5.36
N ASP A 271 13.46 15.63 6.51
CA ASP A 271 14.64 15.23 7.28
C ASP A 271 14.83 13.71 7.15
N PRO A 272 15.99 13.24 6.67
CA PRO A 272 16.30 11.81 6.59
C PRO A 272 16.20 11.06 7.92
N GLY A 273 16.39 11.73 9.05
CA GLY A 273 16.22 11.16 10.39
C GLY A 273 14.75 10.93 10.79
N LYS A 274 13.79 11.46 10.01
CA LYS A 274 12.36 11.48 10.32
C LYS A 274 11.52 10.52 9.47
N ILE A 275 12.15 9.55 8.80
CA ILE A 275 11.47 8.58 7.94
C ILE A 275 10.32 7.86 8.67
N ALA A 276 10.55 7.39 9.90
CA ALA A 276 9.53 6.70 10.70
C ALA A 276 8.31 7.59 11.01
N GLU A 277 8.56 8.87 11.31
CA GLU A 277 7.50 9.85 11.60
C GLU A 277 6.68 10.14 10.33
N ASN A 278 7.34 10.29 9.18
CA ASN A 278 6.69 10.59 7.91
C ASN A 278 5.86 9.41 7.38
N HIS A 279 6.21 8.17 7.75
CA HIS A 279 5.55 6.93 7.34
C HIS A 279 4.61 6.35 8.41
N ASP A 280 4.33 7.08 9.50
CA ASP A 280 3.49 6.59 10.59
C ASP A 280 2.01 6.52 10.20
N VAL A 281 1.46 5.31 10.17
CA VAL A 281 0.05 5.04 9.85
C VAL A 281 -0.91 5.83 10.77
N LEU A 282 -0.61 5.96 12.07
CA LEU A 282 -1.51 6.66 12.99
C LEU A 282 -1.62 8.15 12.65
N THR A 283 -0.57 8.72 12.06
CA THR A 283 -0.57 10.09 11.58
C THR A 283 -1.41 10.24 10.31
N TYR A 284 -1.37 9.28 9.39
CA TYR A 284 -2.28 9.24 8.23
C TYR A 284 -3.76 9.15 8.65
N LEU A 285 -4.09 8.33 9.66
CA LEU A 285 -5.49 8.12 10.10
C LEU A 285 -6.12 9.33 10.78
N LYS A 286 -5.31 10.28 11.24
CA LYS A 286 -5.77 11.55 11.83
C LYS A 286 -6.03 12.63 10.77
N GLN A 287 -5.72 12.37 9.51
CA GLN A 287 -5.86 13.36 8.45
C GLN A 287 -7.31 13.48 7.97
N PRO A 288 -7.82 14.70 7.73
CA PRO A 288 -9.17 14.91 7.22
C PRO A 288 -9.49 14.14 5.94
N GLN A 289 -8.48 13.94 5.07
CA GLN A 289 -8.59 13.19 3.82
C GLN A 289 -8.98 11.73 4.06
N PHE A 290 -8.40 11.09 5.08
CA PHE A 290 -8.77 9.74 5.46
C PHE A 290 -10.22 9.68 5.97
N SER A 291 -10.60 10.59 6.86
CA SER A 291 -11.96 10.66 7.41
C SER A 291 -13.01 10.90 6.33
N SER A 292 -12.70 11.79 5.38
CA SER A 292 -13.56 12.09 4.24
C SER A 292 -13.73 10.88 3.31
N ALA A 293 -12.62 10.23 2.94
CA ALA A 293 -12.61 9.02 2.12
C ALA A 293 -13.46 7.90 2.76
N LEU A 294 -13.22 7.63 4.03
CA LEU A 294 -13.95 6.59 4.76
C LEU A 294 -15.45 6.92 4.87
N SER A 295 -15.80 8.16 5.18
CA SER A 295 -17.21 8.59 5.32
C SER A 295 -17.98 8.45 4.01
N ALA A 296 -17.34 8.77 2.88
CA ALA A 296 -17.92 8.59 1.55
C ALA A 296 -18.18 7.10 1.25
N MET A 297 -17.23 6.21 1.56
CA MET A 297 -17.39 4.76 1.34
C MET A 297 -18.43 4.12 2.27
N LEU A 298 -18.64 4.67 3.45
CA LEU A 298 -19.69 4.24 4.39
C LEU A 298 -21.08 4.80 4.05
N GLY A 299 -21.20 5.65 3.02
CA GLY A 299 -22.48 6.25 2.60
C GLY A 299 -23.00 7.34 3.52
N LYS A 300 -22.14 7.95 4.35
CA LYS A 300 -22.49 9.05 5.27
C LYS A 300 -22.18 10.45 4.70
N GLY A 301 -22.03 10.61 3.38
CA GLY A 301 -21.64 11.89 2.77
C GLY A 301 -22.34 12.21 1.44
N ALA A 302 -23.44 12.96 1.53
CA ALA A 302 -23.78 14.08 0.65
C ALA A 302 -24.55 15.11 1.49
#